data_AF-A0A960SJ44-F1
#
_entry.id   AF-A0A960SJ44-F1
#
_cell.length_a   1.000
_cell.length_b   1.000
_cell.length_c   1.000
_cell.angle_alpha   90.00
_cell.angle_beta   90.00
_cell.angle_gamma   90.00
#
_symmetry.space_group_name_H-M   'P 1'
#
loop_
_entity.id
_entity.type
_entity.pdbx_description
1 polymer ?
#
loop_
_entity_poly.entity_id
_entity_poly.type
_entity_poly.pdbx_seq_one_letter_code
_entity_poly.pdbx_strand_id
1 'polypeptide(L)'
;FRQWQCVQPDEARFEQMGAKILALEKIRPHIPLERAIMAIRFSEEFFGVQFHPEADPDGMLDHFLHPERRKDIIDNHSEEKYLRMIEHLNDADKIGLTHEVVLPLFLNRAIRAVQEKMALA
;
A
#
# COMPACT_ATOMS: atom_id res chain seq x y z
N PHE A 1 5.72 -12.79 -0.12
CA PHE A 1 6.60 -11.74 0.45
C PHE A 1 7.27 -10.99 -0.68
N ARG A 2 7.65 -9.71 -0.48
CA ARG A 2 8.34 -8.95 -1.52
C ARG A 2 9.76 -9.49 -1.73
N GLN A 3 10.20 -9.59 -2.98
CA GLN A 3 11.57 -9.98 -3.33
C GLN A 3 12.45 -8.78 -3.71
N TRP A 4 11.82 -7.68 -4.13
CA TRP A 4 12.49 -6.46 -4.59
C TRP A 4 11.99 -5.26 -3.76
N GLN A 5 12.82 -4.21 -3.66
CA GLN A 5 12.44 -2.96 -3.05
C GLN A 5 12.91 -1.76 -3.86
N CYS A 6 12.00 -0.78 -4.02
CA CYS A 6 12.32 0.50 -4.62
C CYS A 6 12.96 1.40 -3.55
N VAL A 7 14.21 1.80 -3.76
CA VAL A 7 15.03 2.65 -2.89
C VAL A 7 15.84 3.62 -3.75
N GLN A 8 16.43 4.65 -3.14
CA GLN A 8 17.36 5.58 -3.81
C GLN A 8 16.83 6.12 -5.15
N PRO A 9 15.72 6.87 -5.14
CA PRO A 9 15.19 7.46 -6.36
C PRO A 9 16.15 8.53 -6.89
N ASP A 10 16.13 8.75 -8.21
CA ASP A 10 16.79 9.90 -8.82
C ASP A 10 16.07 11.19 -8.39
N GLU A 11 16.61 11.89 -7.41
CA GLU A 11 16.01 13.09 -6.82
C GLU A 11 15.84 14.23 -7.85
N ALA A 12 16.82 14.42 -8.73
CA ALA A 12 16.75 15.44 -9.78
C ALA A 12 15.61 15.14 -10.75
N ARG A 13 15.39 13.86 -11.07
CA ARG A 13 14.26 13.45 -11.91
C ARG A 13 12.92 13.66 -11.21
N PHE A 14 12.83 13.39 -9.90
CA PHE A 14 11.61 13.65 -9.12
C PHE A 14 11.27 15.14 -9.10
N GLU A 15 12.27 15.99 -8.84
CA GLU A 15 12.10 17.45 -8.85
C GLU A 15 11.65 17.95 -10.23
N GLN A 16 12.30 17.48 -11.30
CA GLN A 16 11.93 17.84 -12.67
C GLN A 16 10.48 17.44 -13.02
N MET A 17 10.02 16.29 -12.52
CA MET A 17 8.66 15.82 -12.73
C MET A 17 7.62 16.47 -11.80
N GLY A 18 8.06 17.14 -10.73
CA GLY A 18 7.18 17.56 -9.63
C GLY A 18 6.64 16.40 -8.79
N ALA A 19 7.26 15.22 -8.89
CA ALA A 19 6.83 14.01 -8.19
C ALA A 19 7.20 14.07 -6.70
N LYS A 20 6.37 13.44 -5.86
CA LYS A 20 6.52 13.45 -4.40
C LYS A 20 6.46 12.03 -3.84
N ILE A 21 7.42 11.69 -2.98
CA ILE A 21 7.35 10.51 -2.13
C ILE A 21 6.39 10.81 -0.98
N LEU A 22 5.39 9.97 -0.79
CA LEU A 22 4.35 10.19 0.23
C LEU A 22 4.44 9.20 1.38
N ALA A 23 4.98 8.01 1.13
CA ALA A 23 5.13 7.00 2.16
C ALA A 23 6.43 6.22 1.96
N LEU A 24 7.07 5.93 3.08
CA LEU A 24 8.19 5.00 3.20
C LEU A 24 7.78 3.86 4.10
N GLU A 25 8.37 2.68 3.90
CA GLU A 25 8.10 1.50 4.70
C GLU A 25 8.32 1.76 6.19
N LYS A 26 7.61 1.10 7.11
CA LYS A 26 7.86 1.21 8.55
C LYS A 26 9.35 1.04 8.92
N ILE A 27 9.79 1.73 9.97
CA ILE A 27 11.15 1.62 10.50
C ILE A 27 11.34 0.21 11.08
N ARG A 28 12.49 -0.41 10.76
CA ARG A 28 12.87 -1.74 11.27
C ARG A 28 14.34 -1.70 11.73
N PRO A 29 14.62 -1.31 12.99
CA PRO A 29 15.99 -1.09 13.47
C PRO A 29 16.91 -2.33 13.36
N HIS A 30 16.32 -3.52 13.43
CA HIS A 30 17.05 -4.79 13.38
C HIS A 30 17.32 -5.30 11.94
N ILE A 31 16.82 -4.62 10.91
CA ILE A 31 17.02 -5.00 9.51
C ILE A 31 17.93 -3.94 8.87
N PRO A 32 19.17 -4.27 8.49
CA PRO A 32 20.13 -3.32 7.94
C PRO A 32 19.85 -3.01 6.46
N LEU A 33 18.60 -2.68 6.14
CA LEU A 33 18.17 -2.29 4.80
C LEU A 33 17.52 -0.91 4.86
N GLU A 34 17.76 -0.11 3.83
CA GLU A 34 17.06 1.17 3.63
C GLU A 34 15.54 0.94 3.53
N ARG A 35 14.77 1.95 3.97
CA ARG A 35 13.31 1.93 3.89
C ARG A 35 12.88 2.02 2.43
N ALA A 36 12.08 1.05 2.00
CA ALA A 36 11.51 1.07 0.65
C ALA A 36 10.52 2.23 0.49
N ILE A 37 10.46 2.81 -0.71
CA ILE A 37 9.38 3.71 -1.10
C ILE A 37 8.08 2.92 -1.22
N MET A 38 7.02 3.41 -0.57
CA MET A 38 5.72 2.75 -0.52
C MET A 38 4.65 3.47 -1.32
N ALA A 39 4.74 4.79 -1.47
CA ALA A 39 3.81 5.58 -2.27
C ALA A 39 4.49 6.78 -2.92
N ILE A 40 4.15 7.03 -4.19
CA ILE A 40 4.60 8.17 -4.98
C ILE A 40 3.39 8.84 -5.62
N ARG A 41 3.33 10.16 -5.53
CA ARG A 41 2.46 11.01 -6.35
C ARG A 41 3.30 11.53 -7.50
N PHE A 42 3.03 11.07 -8.72
CA PHE A 42 3.74 11.49 -9.92
C PHE A 42 3.15 12.77 -10.51
N SER A 43 1.83 12.89 -10.48
CA SER A 43 1.06 14.10 -10.84
C SER A 43 -0.25 14.15 -10.04
N GLU A 44 -1.12 15.12 -10.30
CA GLU A 44 -2.45 15.14 -9.70
C GLU A 44 -3.32 13.94 -10.11
N GLU A 45 -3.09 13.40 -11.31
CA GLU A 45 -3.82 12.27 -11.89
C GLU A 45 -3.11 10.93 -11.68
N PHE A 46 -1.78 10.93 -11.50
CA PHE A 46 -1.00 9.70 -11.42
C PHE A 46 -0.42 9.44 -10.03
N PHE A 47 -0.78 8.28 -9.46
CA PHE A 47 -0.38 7.83 -8.14
C PHE A 47 0.07 6.37 -8.21
N GLY A 48 1.18 6.04 -7.56
CA GLY A 48 1.70 4.68 -7.47
C GLY A 48 1.90 4.25 -6.03
N VAL A 49 1.55 3.00 -5.73
CA VAL A 49 1.75 2.38 -4.42
C VAL A 49 2.39 1.02 -4.56
N GLN A 50 3.15 0.63 -3.54
CA GLN A 50 3.75 -0.71 -3.45
C GLN A 50 2.88 -1.69 -2.65
N PHE A 51 1.94 -1.18 -1.85
CA PHE A 51 0.96 -1.97 -1.11
C PHE A 51 -0.33 -2.17 -1.93
N HIS A 52 -1.25 -2.99 -1.41
CA HIS A 52 -2.51 -3.35 -2.04
C HIS A 52 -3.68 -2.59 -1.40
N PRO A 53 -3.98 -1.34 -1.83
CA PRO A 53 -5.12 -0.59 -1.31
C PRO A 53 -6.48 -1.19 -1.73
N GLU A 54 -6.48 -2.18 -2.63
CA GLU A 54 -7.66 -2.93 -3.04
C GLU A 54 -8.00 -4.09 -2.09
N ALA A 55 -7.08 -4.48 -1.19
CA ALA A 55 -7.29 -5.63 -0.34
C ALA A 55 -8.26 -5.31 0.80
N ASP A 56 -9.37 -6.04 0.87
CA ASP A 56 -10.34 -5.93 1.96
C ASP A 56 -10.06 -6.97 3.07
N PRO A 57 -10.45 -6.72 4.33
CA PRO A 57 -10.21 -7.64 5.43
C PRO A 57 -10.84 -9.03 5.26
N ASP A 58 -12.06 -9.11 4.72
CA ASP A 58 -12.82 -10.36 4.62
C ASP A 58 -12.20 -11.28 3.56
N GLY A 59 -11.92 -10.75 2.36
CA GLY A 59 -11.25 -11.49 1.30
C GLY A 59 -9.83 -11.93 1.70
N MET A 60 -9.13 -11.13 2.49
CA MET A 60 -7.82 -11.50 3.02
C MET A 60 -7.89 -12.58 4.11
N LEU A 61 -8.96 -12.61 4.91
CA LEU A 61 -9.20 -13.69 5.87
C LEU A 61 -9.36 -15.03 5.15
N ASP A 62 -10.24 -15.08 4.16
CA ASP A 62 -10.46 -16.27 3.35
C ASP A 62 -9.16 -16.75 2.67
N HIS A 63 -8.39 -15.80 2.13
CA HIS A 63 -7.10 -16.09 1.54
C HIS A 63 -6.11 -16.72 2.53
N PHE A 64 -6.03 -16.22 3.76
CA PHE A 64 -5.12 -16.77 4.77
C PHE A 64 -5.59 -18.10 5.36
N LEU A 65 -6.89 -18.35 5.42
CA LEU A 65 -7.46 -19.63 5.87
C LEU A 65 -7.21 -20.76 4.87
N HIS A 66 -6.89 -20.47 3.62
CA HIS A 66 -6.56 -21.48 2.63
C HIS A 66 -5.36 -22.35 3.08
N PRO A 67 -5.48 -23.69 3.14
CA PRO A 67 -4.47 -24.56 3.75
C PRO A 67 -3.05 -24.40 3.18
N GLU A 68 -2.95 -24.28 1.86
CA GLU A 68 -1.67 -24.04 1.17
C GLU A 68 -1.03 -22.72 1.58
N ARG A 69 -1.85 -21.67 1.75
CA ARG A 69 -1.37 -20.34 2.11
C ARG A 69 -0.92 -20.29 3.56
N ARG A 70 -1.73 -20.86 4.47
CA ARG A 70 -1.34 -21.02 5.87
C ARG A 70 -0.02 -21.78 5.99
N LYS A 71 0.11 -22.91 5.29
CA LYS A 71 1.33 -23.73 5.27
C LYS A 71 2.54 -22.93 4.79
N ASP A 72 2.43 -22.25 3.65
CA ASP A 72 3.51 -21.40 3.12
C ASP A 72 3.96 -20.32 4.10
N ILE A 73 3.02 -19.66 4.79
CA ILE A 73 3.36 -18.61 5.76
C ILE A 73 4.07 -19.20 6.98
N ILE A 74 3.61 -20.34 7.50
CA ILE A 74 4.22 -21.00 8.66
C ILE A 74 5.62 -21.51 8.30
N ASP A 75 5.76 -22.20 7.17
CA ASP A 75 7.01 -22.81 6.72
C ASP A 75 8.09 -21.74 6.45
N ASN A 76 7.72 -20.58 5.89
CA ASN A 76 8.67 -19.50 5.59
C ASN A 76 8.89 -18.52 6.76
N HIS A 77 8.04 -18.52 7.78
CA HIS A 77 8.13 -17.56 8.87
C HIS A 77 7.90 -18.16 10.26
N SER A 78 6.64 -18.31 10.66
CA SER A 78 6.24 -18.86 11.95
C SER A 78 4.72 -18.83 12.09
N GLU A 79 4.20 -19.71 12.94
CA GLU A 79 2.80 -19.69 13.36
C GLU A 79 2.42 -18.38 14.06
N GLU A 80 3.29 -17.83 14.90
CA GLU A 80 3.07 -16.52 15.54
C GLU A 80 2.88 -15.38 14.53
N LYS A 81 3.63 -15.40 13.41
CA LYS A 81 3.47 -14.40 12.36
C LYS A 81 2.13 -14.57 11.64
N TYR A 82 1.73 -15.81 11.35
CA TYR A 82 0.43 -16.11 10.76
C TYR A 82 -0.71 -15.60 11.65
N LEU A 83 -0.70 -15.91 12.95
CA LEU A 83 -1.73 -15.49 13.89
C LEU A 83 -1.83 -13.96 13.99
N ARG A 84 -0.69 -13.26 14.06
CA ARG A 84 -0.68 -11.78 14.03
C ARG A 84 -1.23 -11.21 12.73
N MET A 85 -1.01 -11.86 11.59
CA MET A 85 -1.58 -11.42 10.31
C MET A 85 -3.11 -11.50 10.31
N ILE A 86 -3.67 -12.56 10.89
CA ILE A 86 -5.13 -12.71 11.07
C ILE A 86 -5.66 -11.65 12.05
N GLU A 87 -4.98 -11.45 13.17
CA GLU A 87 -5.36 -10.44 14.17
C GLU A 87 -5.43 -9.04 13.58
N HIS A 88 -4.43 -8.66 12.77
CA HIS A 88 -4.39 -7.36 12.09
C HIS A 88 -5.51 -7.13 11.08
N LEU A 89 -6.23 -8.17 10.63
CA LEU A 89 -7.38 -7.98 9.74
C LEU A 89 -8.53 -7.25 10.45
N ASN A 90 -8.66 -7.45 11.76
CA ASN A 90 -9.68 -6.80 12.58
C ASN A 90 -9.23 -5.45 13.16
N ASP A 91 -8.00 -5.03 12.88
CA ASP A 91 -7.46 -3.76 13.36
C ASP A 91 -7.91 -2.61 12.43
N ALA A 92 -8.70 -1.70 12.99
CA ALA A 92 -9.30 -0.57 12.28
C ALA A 92 -8.25 0.33 11.60
N ASP A 93 -7.03 0.43 12.15
CA ASP A 93 -5.99 1.32 11.62
C ASP A 93 -5.08 0.62 10.58
N LYS A 94 -5.50 -0.53 10.02
CA LYS A 94 -4.71 -1.34 9.08
C LYS A 94 -5.33 -1.45 7.69
N ILE A 95 -5.62 -2.69 7.27
CA ILE A 95 -6.03 -3.02 5.90
C ILE A 95 -7.38 -2.36 5.60
N GLY A 96 -8.33 -2.44 6.54
CA GLY A 96 -9.64 -1.79 6.42
C GLY A 96 -9.55 -0.30 6.10
N LEU A 97 -8.79 0.47 6.90
CA LEU A 97 -8.61 1.91 6.64
C LEU A 97 -8.01 2.19 5.27
N THR A 98 -7.02 1.41 4.84
CA THR A 98 -6.38 1.62 3.53
C THR A 98 -7.38 1.36 2.40
N HIS A 99 -8.14 0.28 2.50
CA HIS A 99 -9.18 -0.12 1.55
C HIS A 99 -10.29 0.93 1.41
N GLU A 100 -10.80 1.42 2.55
CA GLU A 100 -11.90 2.38 2.59
C GLU A 100 -11.50 3.79 2.13
N VAL A 101 -10.22 4.15 2.24
CA VAL A 101 -9.78 5.54 2.05
C VAL A 101 -9.08 5.74 0.72
N VAL A 102 -8.10 4.90 0.36
CA VAL A 102 -7.14 5.24 -0.71
C VAL A 102 -7.81 5.29 -2.08
N LEU A 103 -8.41 4.17 -2.52
CA LEU A 103 -9.07 4.11 -3.83
C LEU A 103 -10.35 4.96 -3.88
N PRO A 104 -11.26 4.90 -2.89
CA PRO A 104 -12.48 5.69 -2.93
C PRO A 104 -12.22 7.20 -2.97
N LEU A 105 -11.30 7.73 -2.15
CA LEU A 105 -10.98 9.15 -2.18
C LEU A 105 -10.23 9.56 -3.45
N PHE A 106 -9.35 8.71 -3.97
CA PHE A 106 -8.70 8.97 -5.26
C PHE A 106 -9.73 9.16 -6.37
N LEU A 107 -10.67 8.22 -6.51
CA LEU A 107 -11.72 8.28 -7.53
C LEU A 107 -12.66 9.46 -7.31
N ASN A 108 -13.10 9.72 -6.08
CA ASN A 108 -13.97 10.86 -5.77
C ASN A 108 -13.31 12.19 -6.11
N ARG A 109 -12.02 12.35 -5.82
CA ARG A 109 -11.24 13.55 -6.19
C ARG A 109 -11.12 13.69 -7.71
N ALA A 110 -10.85 12.60 -8.41
CA ALA A 110 -10.76 12.61 -9.88
C ALA A 110 -12.10 12.99 -10.53
N ILE A 111 -13.21 12.41 -10.08
CA ILE A 111 -14.56 12.74 -10.57
C ILE A 111 -14.87 14.21 -10.34
N ARG A 112 -14.59 14.72 -9.13
CA ARG A 112 -14.81 16.13 -8.78
C ARG A 112 -14.00 17.07 -9.67
N ALA A 113 -12.73 16.79 -9.89
CA ALA A 113 -11.87 17.60 -10.75
C ALA A 113 -12.40 17.67 -12.20
N VAL A 114 -12.95 16.57 -12.71
CA VAL A 114 -13.59 16.54 -14.04
C VAL A 114 -14.86 17.39 -14.06
N GLN A 115 -15.71 17.28 -13.05
CA GLN A 115 -16.95 18.07 -12.94
C GLN A 115 -16.68 19.57 -12.85
N GLU A 116 -15.70 19.99 -12.04
CA GLU A 116 -15.29 21.39 -11.91
C GLU A 116 -14.78 21.93 -13.25
N LYS A 117 -13.96 21.15 -13.97
CA LYS A 117 -13.48 21.53 -15.30
C LYS A 117 -14.61 21.66 -16.33
N MET A 118 -15.62 20.80 -16.27
CA MET A 118 -16.80 20.89 -17.15
C MET A 118 -17.69 22.09 -16.82
N ALA A 119 -17.82 22.47 -15.55
CA ALA A 119 -18.63 23.63 -15.14
C ALA A 119 -18.00 24.98 -15.51
N LEU A 120 -16.69 25.00 -15.75
CA LEU A 120 -15.90 26.19 -16.14
C LEU A 120 -15.75 26.35 -17.67
N ALA A 121 -16.19 25.36 -18.45
CA ALA A 121 -16.13 25.33 -19.91
C ALA A 121 -17.46 25.79 -20.53
#